data_AF-A0A4Q9V2Q5-F1
#
_entry.id   AF-A0A4Q9V2Q5-F1
#
_cell.length_a   1.000
_cell.length_b   1.000
_cell.length_c   1.000
_cell.angle_alpha   90.00
_cell.angle_beta   90.00
_cell.angle_gamma   90.00
#
_symmetry.space_group_name_H-M   'P 1'
#
loop_
_entity.id
_entity.type
_entity.pdbx_description
1 polymer ?
#
loop_
_entity_poly.entity_id
_entity_poly.type
_entity_poly.pdbx_seq_one_letter_code
_entity_poly.pdbx_strand_id
1 'polypeptide(L)'
;MLSVSAAVCVLGFLGLSIGNNSNYANLYSDIFNSKFLLYKNEVESRYNILKNTESIEVELPPIKNYPSSFRNFEIKSDPNQWENRCYNKMINEMYDKQIHSIRLSKNQED
;
A
#
# COMPACT_ATOMS: atom_id res chain seq x y z
N MET A 1 24.41 9.65 42.24
CA MET A 1 22.93 9.57 42.13
C MET A 1 22.32 10.51 41.08
N LEU A 2 23.05 11.52 40.56
CA LEU A 2 22.55 12.44 39.51
C LEU A 2 22.38 11.82 38.11
N SER A 3 23.07 10.72 37.79
CA SER A 3 23.03 10.11 36.44
C SER A 3 21.75 9.33 36.14
N VAL A 4 21.14 8.72 37.16
CA VAL A 4 19.93 7.89 36.98
C VAL A 4 18.71 8.76 36.72
N SER A 5 18.55 9.88 37.44
CA SER A 5 17.45 10.83 37.21
C SER A 5 17.53 11.48 35.83
N ALA A 6 18.74 11.85 35.38
CA ALA A 6 18.94 12.38 34.03
C ALA A 6 18.60 11.34 32.95
N ALA A 7 19.01 10.08 33.13
CA ALA A 7 18.69 9.00 32.21
C ALA A 7 17.18 8.71 32.13
N VAL A 8 16.48 8.70 33.27
CA VAL A 8 15.03 8.52 33.32
C VAL A 8 14.29 9.68 32.63
N CYS A 9 14.74 10.92 32.82
CA CYS A 9 14.17 12.06 32.11
C CYS A 9 14.41 11.96 30.59
N VAL A 10 15.62 11.61 30.17
CA VAL A 10 15.95 11.45 28.73
C VAL A 10 15.11 10.34 28.10
N LEU A 11 14.97 9.19 28.78
CA LEU A 11 14.13 8.09 28.30
C LEU A 11 12.64 8.45 28.28
N GLY A 12 12.16 9.21 29.27
CA GLY A 12 10.79 9.73 29.30
C GLY A 12 10.50 10.71 28.17
N PHE A 13 11.41 11.66 27.92
CA PHE A 13 11.29 12.61 26.80
C PHE A 13 11.40 11.93 25.44
N LEU A 14 12.30 10.96 25.28
CA LEU A 14 12.39 10.15 24.06
C LEU A 14 11.11 9.35 23.83
N GLY A 15 10.57 8.70 24.87
CA GLY A 15 9.30 7.97 24.81
C GLY A 15 8.12 8.85 24.42
N LEU A 16 8.01 10.06 24.99
CA LEU A 16 6.98 11.04 24.62
C LEU A 16 7.17 11.59 23.20
N SER A 17 8.41 11.81 22.76
CA SER A 17 8.69 12.31 21.40
C SER A 17 8.37 11.27 20.31
N ILE A 18 8.60 9.99 20.58
CA ILE A 18 8.25 8.88 19.67
C ILE A 18 6.73 8.65 19.69
N GLY A 19 6.10 8.74 20.86
CA GLY A 19 4.65 8.59 21.01
C GLY A 19 3.81 9.67 20.32
N ASN A 20 4.33 10.90 20.21
CA ASN A 20 3.61 12.02 19.59
C ASN A 20 3.79 12.15 18.08
N ASN A 21 4.65 11.33 17.46
CA ASN A 21 4.86 11.39 16.02
C ASN A 21 3.98 10.34 15.32
N SER A 22 2.96 10.84 14.61
CA SER A 22 1.97 10.03 13.89
C SER A 22 2.61 9.05 12.90
N ASN A 23 3.77 9.36 12.33
CA ASN A 23 4.44 8.47 11.38
C ASN A 23 4.98 7.21 12.06
N TYR A 24 5.57 7.35 13.26
CA TYR A 24 6.04 6.19 14.02
C TYR A 24 4.85 5.39 14.54
N ALA A 25 3.81 6.05 15.05
CA ALA A 25 2.58 5.38 15.48
C ALA A 25 1.94 4.55 14.35
N ASN A 26 1.84 5.12 13.14
CA ASN A 26 1.32 4.42 11.95
C ASN A 26 2.21 3.24 11.55
N LEU A 27 3.54 3.42 11.55
CA LEU A 27 4.48 2.35 11.22
C LEU A 27 4.37 1.18 12.21
N TYR A 28 4.38 1.44 13.51
CA TYR A 28 4.23 0.40 14.53
C TYR A 28 2.86 -0.29 14.43
N SER A 29 1.79 0.48 14.18
CA SER A 29 0.45 -0.07 13.96
C SER A 29 0.42 -1.00 12.74
N ASP A 30 1.03 -0.60 11.62
CA ASP A 30 1.09 -1.42 10.41
C ASP A 30 1.90 -2.72 10.63
N ILE A 31 3.01 -2.66 11.38
CA ILE A 31 3.81 -3.84 11.75
C ILE A 31 2.98 -4.77 12.63
N PHE A 32 2.38 -4.25 13.70
CA PHE A 32 1.62 -5.04 14.66
C PHE A 32 0.41 -5.73 14.02
N ASN A 33 -0.28 -5.02 13.12
CA ASN A 33 -1.43 -5.55 12.38
C ASN A 33 -1.03 -6.37 11.14
N SER A 34 0.26 -6.68 10.94
CA SER A 34 0.76 -7.45 9.79
C SER A 34 0.35 -6.87 8.41
N LYS A 35 0.07 -5.56 8.33
CA LYS A 35 -0.45 -4.93 7.12
C LYS A 35 0.51 -5.04 5.95
N PHE A 36 1.81 -4.99 6.19
CA PHE A 36 2.81 -5.17 5.13
C PHE A 36 2.75 -6.55 4.47
N LEU A 37 2.53 -7.61 5.25
CA LEU A 37 2.42 -8.97 4.72
C LEU A 37 1.12 -9.14 3.94
N LEU A 38 0.00 -8.66 4.48
CA LEU A 38 -1.30 -8.72 3.82
C LEU A 38 -1.30 -7.91 2.52
N TYR A 39 -0.76 -6.69 2.56
CA TYR A 39 -0.56 -5.85 1.39
C TYR A 39 0.28 -6.55 0.32
N LYS A 40 1.41 -7.16 0.71
CA LYS A 40 2.26 -7.92 -0.22
C LYS A 40 1.46 -9.01 -0.92
N ASN A 41 0.69 -9.80 -0.17
CA ASN A 41 -0.10 -10.89 -0.73
C ASN A 41 -1.18 -10.37 -1.71
N GLU A 42 -1.83 -9.26 -1.39
CA GLU A 42 -2.83 -8.63 -2.27
C GLU A 42 -2.18 -8.08 -3.57
N VAL A 43 -1.02 -7.44 -3.45
CA VAL A 43 -0.23 -6.96 -4.62
C VAL A 43 0.22 -8.14 -5.48
N GLU A 44 0.71 -9.21 -4.87
CA GLU A 44 1.15 -10.42 -5.58
C GLU A 44 -0.03 -11.11 -6.29
N SER A 45 -1.21 -11.12 -5.68
CA SER A 45 -2.44 -11.59 -6.33
C SER A 45 -2.79 -10.77 -7.58
N ARG A 46 -2.78 -9.43 -7.47
CA ARG A 46 -2.99 -8.54 -8.64
C ARG A 46 -1.95 -8.75 -9.73
N TYR A 47 -0.68 -8.89 -9.34
CA TYR A 47 0.42 -9.17 -10.24
C TYR A 47 0.17 -10.46 -11.03
N ASN A 48 -0.26 -11.53 -10.35
CA ASN A 48 -0.55 -12.81 -10.98
C ASN A 48 -1.73 -12.71 -11.96
N ILE A 49 -2.75 -11.89 -11.66
CA ILE A 49 -3.83 -11.59 -12.62
C ILE A 49 -3.25 -10.92 -13.88
N LEU A 50 -2.47 -9.86 -13.71
CA LEU A 50 -1.92 -9.07 -14.83
C LEU A 50 -0.95 -9.87 -15.70
N LYS A 51 -0.14 -10.72 -15.08
CA LYS A 51 0.81 -11.58 -15.80
C LYS A 51 0.09 -12.62 -16.66
N ASN A 52 -0.95 -13.25 -16.11
CA ASN A 52 -1.59 -14.41 -16.74
C ASN A 52 -2.85 -14.07 -17.54
N THR A 53 -3.36 -12.83 -17.46
CA THR A 53 -4.54 -12.43 -18.24
C THR A 53 -4.24 -12.40 -19.74
N GLU A 54 -5.21 -12.86 -20.52
CA GLU A 54 -5.29 -12.69 -21.98
C GLU A 54 -6.32 -11.61 -22.36
N SER A 55 -7.02 -11.05 -21.36
CA SER A 55 -8.03 -10.01 -21.59
C SER A 55 -7.39 -8.67 -21.94
N ILE A 56 -8.01 -7.97 -22.89
CA ILE A 56 -7.69 -6.58 -23.23
C ILE A 56 -8.24 -5.59 -22.19
N GLU A 57 -9.24 -5.98 -21.40
CA GLU A 57 -9.78 -5.18 -20.29
C GLU A 57 -9.62 -5.96 -18.98
N VAL A 58 -8.93 -5.38 -18.01
CA VAL A 58 -8.58 -6.05 -16.76
C VAL A 58 -9.17 -5.31 -15.58
N GLU A 59 -9.97 -6.02 -14.79
CA GLU A 59 -10.44 -5.55 -13.50
C GLU A 59 -9.59 -6.16 -12.39
N LEU A 60 -9.11 -5.31 -11.49
CA LEU A 60 -8.30 -5.74 -10.36
C LEU A 60 -9.09 -5.58 -9.05
N PRO A 61 -9.04 -6.58 -8.15
CA PRO A 61 -9.66 -6.46 -6.83
C PRO A 61 -9.01 -5.33 -6.03
N PRO A 62 -9.71 -4.61 -5.13
CA PRO A 62 -9.14 -3.56 -4.28
C PRO A 62 -8.01 -4.09 -3.37
N ILE A 63 -7.06 -3.21 -2.99
CA ILE A 63 -6.13 -3.50 -1.90
C ILE A 63 -6.79 -3.01 -0.62
N LYS A 64 -7.17 -3.94 0.27
CA LYS A 64 -7.84 -3.61 1.52
C LYS A 64 -6.83 -3.30 2.63
N ASN A 65 -5.65 -3.92 2.55
CA ASN A 65 -4.66 -3.89 3.62
C ASN A 65 -3.53 -2.88 3.38
N TYR A 66 -3.85 -1.73 2.80
CA TYR A 66 -2.86 -0.68 2.52
C TYR A 66 -2.19 -0.21 3.83
N PRO A 67 -0.85 -0.28 3.96
CA PRO A 67 -0.15 0.23 5.13
C PRO A 67 -0.37 1.73 5.26
N SER A 68 -0.80 2.19 6.42
CA SER A 68 -1.07 3.61 6.69
C SER A 68 0.18 4.48 6.64
N SER A 69 1.35 3.87 6.78
CA SER A 69 2.67 4.47 6.60
C SER A 69 3.02 4.77 5.13
N PHE A 70 2.26 4.25 4.16
CA PHE A 70 2.48 4.50 2.72
C PHE A 70 1.54 5.57 2.18
N ARG A 71 1.98 6.30 1.15
CA ARG A 71 1.13 7.24 0.41
C ARG A 71 0.30 6.46 -0.62
N ASN A 72 -1.03 6.47 -0.47
CA ASN A 72 -1.94 5.76 -1.34
C ASN A 72 -1.92 6.29 -2.80
N PHE A 73 -1.32 5.52 -3.69
CA PHE A 73 -1.38 5.69 -5.15
C PHE A 73 -2.05 4.49 -5.81
N GLU A 74 -3.28 4.21 -5.41
CA GLU A 74 -4.05 3.12 -6.00
C GLU A 74 -4.64 3.50 -7.36
N ILE A 75 -4.69 2.50 -8.26
CA ILE A 75 -5.52 2.53 -9.47
C ILE A 75 -6.94 2.96 -9.13
N LYS A 76 -7.62 3.62 -10.05
CA LYS A 76 -8.98 4.14 -9.88
C LYS A 76 -9.99 3.26 -10.62
N SER A 77 -11.26 3.43 -10.31
CA SER A 77 -12.36 2.76 -11.03
C SER A 77 -12.54 3.31 -12.45
N ASP A 78 -12.22 4.59 -12.68
CA ASP A 78 -12.21 5.18 -14.01
C ASP A 78 -10.89 4.86 -14.73
N PRO A 79 -10.91 4.09 -15.84
CA PRO A 79 -9.71 3.69 -16.56
C PRO A 79 -8.97 4.86 -17.24
N ASN A 80 -9.63 6.01 -17.42
CA ASN A 80 -9.03 7.18 -18.06
C ASN A 80 -8.21 8.04 -17.08
N GLN A 81 -8.20 7.71 -15.78
CA GLN A 81 -7.35 8.39 -14.81
C GLN A 81 -5.87 8.17 -15.15
N TRP A 82 -5.06 9.20 -14.90
CA TRP A 82 -3.66 9.19 -15.33
C TRP A 82 -2.86 8.07 -14.65
N GLU A 83 -3.19 7.72 -13.41
CA GLU A 83 -2.61 6.61 -12.66
C GLU A 83 -2.84 5.28 -13.39
N ASN A 84 -4.07 5.03 -13.85
CA ASN A 84 -4.41 3.80 -14.58
C ASN A 84 -3.71 3.73 -15.93
N ARG A 85 -3.61 4.86 -16.65
CA ARG A 85 -2.87 4.91 -17.92
C ARG A 85 -1.38 4.64 -17.74
N CYS A 86 -0.77 5.22 -16.71
CA CYS A 86 0.64 4.96 -16.38
C CYS A 86 0.85 3.49 -16.02
N TYR A 87 -0.03 2.95 -15.17
CA TYR A 87 0.02 1.57 -14.75
C TYR A 87 -0.16 0.61 -15.93
N ASN A 88 -1.14 0.87 -16.81
CA ASN A 88 -1.39 0.06 -18.00
C ASN A 88 -0.20 0.05 -18.96
N LYS A 89 0.37 1.23 -19.26
CA LYS A 89 1.57 1.35 -20.09
C LYS A 89 2.73 0.53 -19.52
N MET A 90 3.00 0.67 -18.23
CA MET A 90 4.06 -0.07 -17.54
C MET A 90 3.86 -1.58 -17.62
N ILE A 91 2.64 -2.08 -17.41
CA ILE A 91 2.34 -3.53 -17.47
C ILE A 91 2.50 -4.08 -18.89
N ASN A 92 2.02 -3.36 -19.90
CA ASN A 92 2.20 -3.77 -21.30
C ASN A 92 3.67 -3.83 -21.70
N GLU A 93 4.48 -2.85 -21.29
CA GLU A 93 5.93 -2.85 -21.53
C GLU A 93 6.65 -3.98 -20.77
N MET A 94 6.22 -4.28 -19.54
CA MET A 94 6.87 -5.28 -18.69
C MET A 94 6.60 -6.72 -19.12
N TYR A 95 5.40 -7.02 -19.65
CA TYR A 95 4.97 -8.38 -20.00
C TYR A 95 4.68 -8.60 -21.47
N ASP A 96 4.98 -7.63 -22.34
CA ASP A 96 4.63 -7.66 -23.76
C ASP A 96 3.14 -7.99 -23.98
N LYS A 97 2.28 -7.18 -23.35
CA LYS A 97 0.81 -7.34 -23.38
C LYS A 97 0.16 -6.23 -24.21
N GLN A 98 -1.09 -6.47 -24.62
CA GLN A 98 -1.94 -5.49 -25.31
C GLN A 98 -3.19 -5.15 -24.48
N ILE A 99 -3.01 -4.89 -23.19
CA ILE A 99 -4.11 -4.47 -22.32
C ILE A 99 -4.49 -3.03 -22.68
N HIS A 100 -5.76 -2.80 -23.00
CA HIS A 100 -6.29 -1.48 -23.32
C HIS A 100 -6.73 -0.72 -22.07
N SER A 101 -7.25 -1.42 -21.06
CA SER A 101 -7.67 -0.77 -19.82
C SER A 101 -7.44 -1.65 -18.59
N ILE A 102 -7.00 -0.99 -17.52
CA ILE A 102 -6.93 -1.56 -16.18
C ILE A 102 -7.79 -0.67 -15.29
N ARG A 103 -8.67 -1.27 -14.49
CA ARG A 103 -9.50 -0.53 -13.52
C ARG A 103 -9.68 -1.32 -12.22
N LEU A 104 -9.98 -0.60 -11.15
CA LEU A 104 -10.48 -1.25 -9.94
C LEU A 104 -11.84 -1.88 -10.22
N SER A 105 -12.02 -3.12 -9.77
CA SER A 105 -13.35 -3.69 -9.62
C SER A 105 -14.17 -2.76 -8.72
N LYS A 106 -15.36 -2.38 -9.17
CA LYS A 106 -16.34 -1.77 -8.26
C LYS A 106 -16.67 -2.85 -7.24
N ASN A 107 -16.24 -2.70 -5.99
CA ASN A 107 -16.61 -3.67 -4.99
C ASN A 107 -18.13 -3.74 -4.89
N GLN A 108 -18.65 -4.96 -4.95
CA GLN A 108 -19.84 -5.33 -4.20
C GLN A 108 -19.55 -4.92 -2.75
N GLU A 109 -20.19 -3.83 -2.30
CA GLU A 109 -20.34 -3.52 -0.89
C GLU A 109 -21.20 -4.66 -0.32
N ASP A 110 -20.60 -5.52 0.49
CA ASP A 110 -21.32 -6.27 1.52
C ASP A 110 -21.53 -5.35 2.73
#